data_AF-A0A087BS72-F1
#
_entry.id   AF-A0A087BS72-F1
#
_cell.length_a   1.000
_cell.length_b   1.000
_cell.length_c   1.000
_cell.angle_alpha   90.00
_cell.angle_beta   90.00
_cell.angle_gamma   90.00
#
_symmetry.space_group_name_H-M   'P 1'
#
loop_
_entity.id
_entity.type
_entity.pdbx_description
1 polymer ?
#
loop_
_entity_poly.entity_id
_entity_poly.type
_entity_poly.pdbx_seq_one_letter_code
_entity_poly.pdbx_strand_id
1 'polypeptide(L)'
;MSDARQIEADIYERLSKVIDPELGRSVTDLGMIAAIEAAPASSDAGTYDVTVHVELTVPGCPLSETITNQINGAVSSYPGVQLLPHIEVGSMSRDKLADLVADLKAERKQNPFSKPGVKTRIFAIASGKGGVGKSSVTANLAATFAALGFDTAAIDADIYGFSLPRLFGVHTQPTNLNGMLMPVTAWGVKLISIGMFAGADRAILWRGPRLQRSLEQFLSDVWWGEPDVLLLDLAPGTGDMAISVAQALPNAELVVVTTPQPSASDIAVRSGLVALQVPMKVRGVVENMSYYEHKGEKLEIFGAGGGQRVSEQLSAALGYDVPLMAQLPLEPEVREIGEAGRPAVLDVDGALRTDGVGQVFRGLAERLLERC
;
A
#
# COMPACT_ATOMS: atom_id res chain seq x y z
N MET A 1 43.68 20.57 2.92
CA MET A 1 43.27 20.13 1.58
C MET A 1 42.68 18.76 1.76
N SER A 2 41.37 18.61 1.62
CA SER A 2 40.76 17.28 1.67
C SER A 2 41.27 16.49 0.47
N ASP A 3 41.74 15.26 0.72
CA ASP A 3 42.12 14.34 -0.34
C ASP A 3 40.87 13.96 -1.13
N ALA A 4 40.95 13.96 -2.47
CA ALA A 4 39.81 13.64 -3.34
C ALA A 4 39.21 12.26 -2.98
N ARG A 5 40.06 11.30 -2.60
CA ARG A 5 39.63 9.98 -2.12
C ARG A 5 38.83 10.02 -0.82
N GLN A 6 39.14 10.97 0.08
CA GLN A 6 38.37 11.13 1.31
C GLN A 6 36.98 11.69 0.99
N ILE A 7 36.90 12.63 0.04
CA ILE A 7 35.61 13.19 -0.42
C ILE A 7 34.75 12.07 -1.02
N GLU A 8 35.33 11.22 -1.89
CA GLU A 8 34.62 10.07 -2.47
C GLU A 8 34.07 9.12 -1.40
N ALA A 9 34.88 8.76 -0.41
CA ALA A 9 34.48 7.88 0.69
C ALA A 9 33.37 8.50 1.56
N ASP A 10 33.50 9.77 1.93
CA ASP A 10 32.50 10.46 2.74
C ASP A 10 31.18 10.63 1.98
N ILE A 11 31.23 10.86 0.66
CA ILE A 11 30.03 10.92 -0.17
C ILE A 11 29.37 9.54 -0.23
N TYR A 12 30.13 8.46 -0.44
CA TYR A 12 29.58 7.12 -0.42
C TYR A 12 28.84 6.82 0.90
N GLU A 13 29.44 7.18 2.04
CA GLU A 13 28.79 7.05 3.35
C GLU A 13 27.51 7.89 3.44
N ARG A 14 27.50 9.12 2.91
CA ARG A 14 26.28 9.95 2.85
C ARG A 14 25.19 9.35 1.98
N LEU A 15 25.56 8.76 0.85
CA LEU A 15 24.62 8.11 -0.06
C LEU A 15 23.97 6.86 0.55
N SER A 16 24.54 6.28 1.62
CA SER A 16 23.86 5.22 2.40
C SER A 16 22.53 5.66 3.03
N LYS A 17 22.27 6.97 3.12
CA LYS A 17 21.00 7.53 3.62
C LYS A 17 19.98 7.80 2.52
N VAL A 18 20.39 7.72 1.25
CA VAL A 18 19.50 7.90 0.09
C VAL A 18 18.80 6.58 -0.16
N ILE A 19 17.48 6.56 -0.01
CA ILE A 19 16.67 5.35 -0.11
C ILE A 19 16.02 5.27 -1.49
N ASP A 20 16.20 4.14 -2.15
CA ASP A 20 15.44 3.83 -3.36
C ASP A 20 13.95 3.68 -3.01
N PRO A 21 13.06 4.50 -3.59
CA PRO A 21 11.64 4.50 -3.22
C PRO A 21 10.89 3.25 -3.69
N GLU A 22 11.41 2.48 -4.64
CA GLU A 22 10.80 1.23 -5.10
C GLU A 22 11.17 0.05 -4.19
N LEU A 23 12.43 -0.01 -3.77
CA LEU A 23 12.98 -1.13 -3.01
C LEU A 23 13.05 -0.89 -1.50
N GLY A 24 12.99 0.36 -1.05
CA GLY A 24 13.04 0.74 0.37
C GLY A 24 14.41 0.47 1.03
N ARG A 25 15.48 0.34 0.24
CA ARG A 25 16.86 0.14 0.69
C ARG A 25 17.75 1.25 0.19
N SER A 26 18.92 1.43 0.79
CA SER A 26 19.84 2.48 0.35
C SER A 26 20.38 2.20 -1.05
N VAL A 27 20.63 3.26 -1.82
CA VAL A 27 21.23 3.14 -3.15
C VAL A 27 22.62 2.48 -3.12
N THR A 28 23.31 2.52 -1.98
CA THR A 28 24.58 1.82 -1.76
C THR A 28 24.38 0.34 -1.49
N ASP A 29 23.41 -0.05 -0.65
CA ASP A 29 23.12 -1.46 -0.35
C ASP A 29 22.61 -2.21 -1.58
N LEU A 30 21.89 -1.49 -2.45
CA LEU A 30 21.41 -2.01 -3.73
C LEU A 30 22.51 -2.06 -4.80
N GLY A 31 23.71 -1.56 -4.50
CA GLY A 31 24.81 -1.48 -5.45
C GLY A 31 24.53 -0.55 -6.63
N MET A 32 23.63 0.43 -6.49
CA MET A 32 23.29 1.37 -7.56
C MET A 32 24.40 2.39 -7.80
N ILE A 33 25.25 2.67 -6.82
CA ILE A 33 26.41 3.55 -6.98
C ILE A 33 27.56 2.75 -7.60
N ALA A 34 27.82 2.98 -8.89
CA ALA A 34 28.87 2.29 -9.63
C ALA A 34 30.25 2.89 -9.38
N ALA A 35 30.32 4.22 -9.31
CA ALA A 35 31.54 4.98 -9.02
C ALA A 35 31.20 6.39 -8.52
N ILE A 36 32.13 6.96 -7.75
CA ILE A 36 32.15 8.37 -7.36
C ILE A 36 33.55 8.88 -7.71
N GLU A 37 33.62 9.95 -8.49
CA GLU A 37 34.88 10.56 -8.91
C GLU A 37 34.90 12.01 -8.44
N ALA A 38 35.90 12.39 -7.64
CA ALA A 38 36.07 13.77 -7.19
C ALA A 38 37.33 14.39 -7.80
N ALA A 39 37.18 15.55 -8.44
CA ALA A 39 38.29 16.30 -9.01
C ALA A 39 38.27 17.77 -8.53
N PRO A 40 39.43 18.41 -8.29
CA PRO A 40 39.47 19.83 -7.99
C PRO A 40 38.90 20.64 -9.16
N ALA A 41 37.97 21.54 -8.89
CA ALA A 41 37.40 22.40 -9.91
C ALA A 41 38.45 23.39 -10.40
N SER A 42 38.49 23.61 -11.72
CA SER A 42 39.51 24.47 -12.37
C SER A 42 39.42 25.95 -11.98
N SER A 43 38.30 26.38 -11.39
CA SER A 43 37.96 27.79 -11.18
C SER A 43 38.25 28.35 -9.79
N ASP A 44 38.29 27.54 -8.72
CA ASP A 44 38.45 28.04 -7.34
C ASP A 44 39.10 27.03 -6.37
N ALA A 45 39.98 27.55 -5.49
CA ALA A 45 40.59 26.75 -4.44
C ALA A 45 39.56 26.39 -3.36
N GLY A 46 39.26 25.09 -3.22
CA GLY A 46 38.25 24.59 -2.26
C GLY A 46 36.92 24.19 -2.89
N THR A 47 36.83 24.18 -4.22
CA THR A 47 35.70 23.64 -4.98
C THR A 47 36.11 22.35 -5.68
N TYR A 48 35.23 21.34 -5.67
CA TYR A 48 35.46 20.06 -6.34
C TYR A 48 34.27 19.72 -7.24
N ASP A 49 34.55 19.26 -8.46
CA ASP A 49 33.59 18.62 -9.33
C ASP A 49 33.47 17.15 -8.90
N VAL A 50 32.23 16.70 -8.65
CA VAL A 50 31.97 15.33 -8.21
C VAL A 50 31.01 14.67 -9.19
N THR A 51 31.48 13.62 -9.85
CA THR A 51 30.64 12.78 -10.72
C THR A 51 30.21 11.53 -9.96
N VAL A 52 28.89 11.30 -9.88
CA VAL A 52 28.30 10.09 -9.29
C VAL A 52 27.66 9.27 -10.41
N HIS A 53 28.17 8.07 -10.64
CA HIS A 53 27.61 7.13 -11.62
C HIS A 53 26.59 6.24 -10.94
N VAL A 54 25.32 6.37 -11.36
CA VAL A 54 24.17 5.68 -10.78
C VAL A 54 23.60 4.70 -11.80
N GLU A 55 23.56 3.42 -11.45
CA GLU A 55 22.95 2.37 -12.26
C GLU A 55 21.56 2.03 -11.71
N LEU A 56 20.54 2.24 -12.54
CA LEU A 56 19.15 1.93 -12.19
C LEU A 56 18.79 0.49 -12.52
N THR A 57 17.88 -0.08 -11.73
CA THR A 57 17.31 -1.41 -11.94
C THR A 57 16.36 -1.47 -13.14
N VAL A 58 15.68 -0.35 -13.43
CA VAL A 58 14.74 -0.20 -14.54
C VAL A 58 15.14 1.00 -15.41
N PRO A 59 15.38 0.82 -16.72
CA PRO A 59 15.65 1.92 -17.63
C PRO A 59 14.46 2.88 -17.74
N GLY A 60 14.70 4.19 -17.64
CA GLY A 60 13.67 5.21 -17.84
C GLY A 60 12.60 5.28 -16.73
N CYS A 61 12.90 4.77 -15.53
CA CYS A 61 11.99 4.88 -14.39
C CYS A 61 11.77 6.36 -14.02
N PRO A 62 10.52 6.85 -13.91
CA PRO A 62 10.23 8.23 -13.49
C PRO A 62 10.82 8.59 -12.12
N LEU A 63 10.99 7.59 -11.25
CA LEU A 63 11.57 7.76 -9.92
C LEU A 63 13.09 8.03 -9.95
N SER A 64 13.74 7.88 -11.09
CA SER A 64 15.14 8.26 -11.30
C SER A 64 15.41 9.73 -10.97
N GLU A 65 14.47 10.64 -11.28
CA GLU A 65 14.59 12.05 -10.93
C GLU A 65 14.57 12.26 -9.41
N THR A 66 13.77 11.48 -8.68
CA THR A 66 13.70 11.56 -7.22
C THR A 66 15.03 11.11 -6.60
N ILE A 67 15.58 9.98 -7.05
CA ILE A 67 16.88 9.48 -6.59
C ILE A 67 17.98 10.48 -6.92
N THR A 68 18.01 10.99 -8.16
CA THR A 68 18.97 11.99 -8.64
C THR A 68 18.91 13.26 -7.78
N ASN A 69 17.71 13.76 -7.45
CA ASN A 69 17.54 14.93 -6.60
C ASN A 69 18.02 14.69 -5.16
N GLN A 70 17.77 13.51 -4.59
CA GLN A 70 18.26 13.14 -3.26
C GLN A 70 19.79 13.03 -3.22
N ILE A 71 20.40 12.41 -4.24
CA ILE A 71 21.86 12.32 -4.40
C ILE A 71 22.44 13.73 -4.52
N ASN A 72 21.88 14.58 -5.38
CA ASN A 72 22.30 15.98 -5.53
C ASN A 72 22.26 16.73 -4.19
N GLY A 73 21.19 16.59 -3.42
CA GLY A 73 21.07 17.21 -2.10
C GLY A 73 22.10 16.67 -1.10
N ALA A 74 22.34 15.36 -1.11
CA ALA A 74 23.33 14.72 -0.23
C ALA A 74 24.77 15.18 -0.53
N VAL A 75 25.11 15.34 -1.81
CA VAL A 75 26.43 15.86 -2.25
C VAL A 75 26.54 17.36 -1.98
N SER A 76 25.52 18.15 -2.32
CA SER A 76 25.56 19.61 -2.17
C SER A 76 25.59 20.08 -0.71
N SER A 77 25.13 19.25 0.23
CA SER A 77 25.15 19.53 1.68
C SER A 77 26.45 19.10 2.37
N TYR A 78 27.49 18.76 1.60
CA TYR A 78 28.79 18.38 2.14
C TYR A 78 29.49 19.57 2.82
N PRO A 79 29.94 19.44 4.09
CA PRO A 79 30.57 20.52 4.83
C PRO A 79 32.06 20.67 4.48
N GLY A 80 32.55 21.90 4.52
CA GLY A 80 33.99 22.20 4.50
C GLY A 80 34.60 22.51 3.12
N VAL A 81 33.98 22.04 2.03
CA VAL A 81 34.33 22.40 0.64
C VAL A 81 33.06 22.49 -0.20
N GLN A 82 33.09 23.29 -1.26
CA GLN A 82 31.97 23.39 -2.19
C GLN A 82 32.06 22.23 -3.19
N LEU A 83 31.00 21.40 -3.26
CA LEU A 83 30.91 20.31 -4.24
C LEU A 83 29.94 20.69 -5.36
N LEU A 84 30.35 20.48 -6.60
CA LEU A 84 29.52 20.63 -7.80
C LEU A 84 29.14 19.23 -8.28
N PRO A 85 27.89 18.77 -8.04
CA PRO A 85 27.48 17.43 -8.40
C PRO A 85 27.15 17.30 -9.89
N HIS A 86 27.63 16.21 -10.49
CA HIS A 86 27.24 15.70 -11.79
C HIS A 86 26.74 14.27 -11.62
N ILE A 87 25.53 13.96 -12.07
CA ILE A 87 24.96 12.62 -11.94
C ILE A 87 24.83 12.00 -13.32
N GLU A 88 25.52 10.88 -13.51
CA GLU A 88 25.42 10.08 -14.72
C GLU A 88 24.54 8.86 -14.44
N VAL A 89 23.41 8.77 -15.14
CA VAL A 89 22.44 7.70 -14.93
C VAL A 89 22.60 6.66 -16.04
N GLY A 90 22.92 5.44 -15.64
CA GLY A 90 22.96 4.24 -16.46
C GLY A 90 21.94 3.20 -16.03
N SER A 91 22.00 2.03 -16.66
CA SER A 91 21.20 0.86 -16.30
C SER A 91 22.11 -0.27 -15.84
N MET A 92 21.72 -0.99 -14.80
CA MET A 92 22.45 -2.17 -14.33
C MET A 92 22.61 -3.22 -15.44
N SER A 93 23.74 -3.93 -15.41
CA SER A 93 23.94 -5.11 -16.26
C SER A 93 22.95 -6.22 -15.88
N ARG A 94 22.68 -7.14 -16.81
CA ARG A 94 21.77 -8.27 -16.56
C ARG A 94 22.24 -9.15 -15.42
N ASP A 95 23.55 -9.38 -15.31
CA ASP A 95 24.14 -10.22 -14.27
C ASP A 95 24.01 -9.56 -12.90
N LYS A 96 24.34 -8.26 -12.81
CA LYS A 96 24.19 -7.49 -11.57
C LYS A 96 22.74 -7.41 -11.10
N LEU A 97 21.80 -7.23 -12.02
CA LEU A 97 20.36 -7.27 -11.70
C LEU A 97 19.92 -8.68 -11.26
N ALA A 98 20.46 -9.74 -11.85
CA ALA A 98 20.16 -11.11 -11.46
C ALA A 98 20.67 -11.43 -10.05
N ASP A 99 21.89 -10.99 -9.71
CA ASP A 99 22.48 -11.15 -8.38
C ASP A 99 21.67 -10.38 -7.32
N LEU A 100 21.33 -9.12 -7.59
CA LEU A 100 20.47 -8.32 -6.71
C LEU A 100 19.12 -9.01 -6.46
N VAL A 101 18.45 -9.47 -7.52
CA VAL A 101 17.16 -10.18 -7.39
C VAL A 101 17.32 -11.51 -6.65
N ALA A 102 18.43 -12.21 -6.84
CA ALA A 102 18.72 -13.45 -6.13
C ALA A 102 18.91 -13.21 -4.62
N ASP A 103 19.61 -12.13 -4.24
CA ASP A 103 19.80 -11.73 -2.85
C ASP A 103 18.46 -11.33 -2.19
N LEU A 104 17.67 -10.48 -2.86
CA LEU A 104 16.33 -10.07 -2.39
C LEU A 104 15.38 -11.28 -2.25
N LYS A 105 15.46 -12.26 -3.16
CA LYS A 105 14.70 -13.52 -3.07
C LYS A 105 15.21 -14.43 -1.95
N ALA A 106 16.52 -14.49 -1.73
CA ALA A 106 17.12 -15.32 -0.69
C ALA A 106 16.72 -14.84 0.72
N GLU A 107 16.61 -13.53 0.93
CA GLU A 107 16.04 -12.92 2.15
C GLU A 107 14.55 -13.32 2.37
N ARG A 108 13.84 -13.70 1.30
CA ARG A 108 12.40 -13.99 1.27
C ARG A 108 12.03 -15.46 1.07
N LYS A 109 12.86 -16.41 1.54
CA LYS A 109 12.52 -17.86 1.54
C LYS A 109 11.14 -18.23 2.16
N GLN A 110 10.43 -17.31 2.82
CA GLN A 110 9.09 -17.47 3.40
C GLN A 110 8.24 -16.20 3.22
N ASN A 111 6.90 -16.35 3.22
CA ASN A 111 5.93 -15.24 3.18
C ASN A 111 6.32 -14.17 4.24
N PRO A 112 6.60 -12.92 3.84
CA PRO A 112 7.10 -11.89 4.77
C PRO A 112 6.11 -11.59 5.89
N PHE A 113 4.82 -11.81 5.65
CA PHE A 113 3.75 -11.50 6.58
C PHE A 113 3.47 -12.62 7.62
N SER A 114 4.04 -13.81 7.42
CA SER A 114 3.84 -14.96 8.32
C SER A 114 5.06 -15.27 9.19
N LYS A 115 6.13 -14.46 9.11
CA LYS A 115 7.34 -14.68 9.91
C LYS A 115 7.08 -14.37 11.41
N PRO A 116 7.70 -15.11 12.34
CA PRO A 116 7.69 -14.74 13.75
C PRO A 116 8.27 -13.33 13.95
N GLY A 117 7.58 -12.46 14.69
CA GLY A 117 8.03 -11.09 14.97
C GLY A 117 7.58 -10.03 13.95
N VAL A 118 6.78 -10.40 12.95
CA VAL A 118 6.17 -9.45 12.00
C VAL A 118 5.31 -8.44 12.74
N LYS A 119 5.57 -7.15 12.46
CA LYS A 119 4.85 -6.01 13.05
C LYS A 119 3.69 -5.53 12.18
N THR A 120 3.62 -5.97 10.92
CA THR A 120 2.59 -5.59 9.97
C THR A 120 1.21 -5.90 10.52
N ARG A 121 0.35 -4.87 10.59
CA ARG A 121 -1.08 -5.02 10.89
C ARG A 121 -1.81 -5.36 9.60
N ILE A 122 -2.54 -6.47 9.60
CA ILE A 122 -3.17 -7.00 8.40
C ILE A 122 -4.68 -6.93 8.56
N PHE A 123 -5.34 -6.17 7.70
CA PHE A 123 -6.79 -5.98 7.72
C PHE A 123 -7.43 -6.57 6.47
N ALA A 124 -8.19 -7.64 6.65
CA ALA A 124 -8.99 -8.24 5.59
C ALA A 124 -10.37 -7.56 5.56
N ILE A 125 -10.67 -6.83 4.49
CA ILE A 125 -11.91 -6.06 4.35
C ILE A 125 -12.93 -6.92 3.61
N ALA A 126 -14.01 -7.29 4.30
CA ALA A 126 -15.05 -8.18 3.77
C ALA A 126 -16.43 -7.51 3.75
N SER A 127 -17.30 -8.01 2.89
CA SER A 127 -18.70 -7.60 2.84
C SER A 127 -19.62 -8.76 2.48
N GLY A 128 -20.83 -8.75 3.02
CA GLY A 128 -21.86 -9.72 2.68
C GLY A 128 -22.36 -9.64 1.25
N LYS A 129 -22.43 -8.44 0.69
CA LYS A 129 -23.04 -8.17 -0.62
C LYS A 129 -22.17 -7.23 -1.44
N GLY A 130 -22.21 -7.38 -2.77
CA GLY A 130 -21.66 -6.38 -3.69
C GLY A 130 -22.40 -5.05 -3.60
N GLY A 131 -21.69 -3.94 -3.84
CA GLY A 131 -22.27 -2.60 -3.88
C GLY A 131 -22.38 -1.88 -2.52
N VAL A 132 -21.91 -2.47 -1.42
CA VAL A 132 -21.86 -1.79 -0.10
C VAL A 132 -20.71 -0.77 0.00
N GLY A 133 -19.88 -0.62 -1.03
CA GLY A 133 -18.73 0.29 -1.07
C GLY A 133 -17.47 -0.23 -0.37
N LYS A 134 -17.34 -1.54 -0.17
CA LYS A 134 -16.15 -2.22 0.39
C LYS A 134 -14.83 -1.69 -0.20
N SER A 135 -14.66 -1.73 -1.52
CA SER A 135 -13.42 -1.28 -2.18
C SER A 135 -13.15 0.21 -1.99
N SER A 136 -14.20 1.04 -1.95
CA SER A 136 -14.09 2.46 -1.63
C SER A 136 -13.62 2.67 -0.19
N VAL A 137 -14.11 1.88 0.76
CA VAL A 137 -13.63 1.90 2.16
C VAL A 137 -12.18 1.45 2.22
N THR A 138 -11.81 0.35 1.55
CA THR A 138 -10.42 -0.15 1.51
C THR A 138 -9.47 0.91 0.94
N ALA A 139 -9.82 1.54 -0.19
CA ALA A 139 -8.97 2.53 -0.84
C ALA A 139 -8.73 3.77 0.03
N ASN A 140 -9.81 4.32 0.60
CA ASN A 140 -9.72 5.50 1.45
C ASN A 140 -9.02 5.19 2.78
N LEU A 141 -9.21 4.00 3.35
CA LEU A 141 -8.50 3.58 4.56
C LEU A 141 -7.00 3.40 4.30
N ALA A 142 -6.62 2.76 3.20
CA ALA A 142 -5.22 2.60 2.80
C ALA A 142 -4.53 3.96 2.60
N ALA A 143 -5.19 4.87 1.85
CA ALA A 143 -4.69 6.23 1.65
C ALA A 143 -4.57 7.02 2.96
N THR A 144 -5.47 6.78 3.91
CA THR A 144 -5.41 7.41 5.24
C THR A 144 -4.19 6.93 6.02
N PHE A 145 -3.90 5.62 6.05
CA PHE A 145 -2.69 5.11 6.71
C PHE A 145 -1.41 5.69 6.07
N ALA A 146 -1.33 5.71 4.75
CA ALA A 146 -0.20 6.31 4.05
C ALA A 146 -0.03 7.80 4.38
N ALA A 147 -1.11 8.58 4.39
CA ALA A 147 -1.07 10.00 4.73
C ALA A 147 -0.78 10.28 6.22
N LEU A 148 -1.00 9.29 7.10
CA LEU A 148 -0.57 9.33 8.50
C LEU A 148 0.90 8.89 8.69
N GLY A 149 1.60 8.52 7.62
CA GLY A 149 3.02 8.17 7.61
C GLY A 149 3.33 6.69 7.80
N PHE A 150 2.33 5.80 7.73
CA PHE A 150 2.55 4.34 7.78
C PHE A 150 2.97 3.80 6.41
N ASP A 151 3.97 2.91 6.35
CA ASP A 151 4.25 2.16 5.11
C ASP A 151 3.07 1.23 4.83
N THR A 152 2.32 1.52 3.76
CA THR A 152 1.01 0.92 3.53
C THR A 152 0.98 0.16 2.21
N ALA A 153 0.51 -1.08 2.28
CA ALA A 153 0.25 -1.92 1.12
C ALA A 153 -1.25 -2.28 1.03
N ALA A 154 -1.76 -2.42 -0.19
CA ALA A 154 -3.08 -2.99 -0.40
C ALA A 154 -3.11 -4.00 -1.57
N ILE A 155 -3.84 -5.09 -1.35
CA ILE A 155 -4.07 -6.16 -2.33
C ILE A 155 -5.54 -6.15 -2.71
N ASP A 156 -5.81 -6.00 -4.00
CA ASP A 156 -7.15 -6.22 -4.55
C ASP A 156 -7.35 -7.72 -4.82
N ALA A 157 -8.13 -8.36 -3.97
CA ALA A 157 -8.47 -9.78 -4.07
C ALA A 157 -9.89 -9.98 -4.66
N ASP A 158 -10.51 -8.92 -5.22
CA ASP A 158 -11.80 -9.01 -5.90
C ASP A 158 -11.63 -9.36 -7.39
N ILE A 159 -11.76 -10.65 -7.65
CA ILE A 159 -11.87 -11.34 -8.95
C ILE A 159 -12.58 -10.55 -10.04
N TYR A 160 -13.82 -10.27 -9.69
CA TYR A 160 -14.91 -9.99 -10.61
C TYR A 160 -15.22 -8.50 -10.67
N GLY A 161 -14.78 -7.75 -9.66
CA GLY A 161 -15.03 -6.32 -9.50
C GLY A 161 -13.83 -5.55 -9.01
N PHE A 162 -12.61 -5.91 -9.44
CA PHE A 162 -11.40 -5.17 -9.08
C PHE A 162 -11.61 -3.68 -9.29
N SER A 163 -11.31 -2.91 -8.25
CA SER A 163 -11.66 -1.48 -8.19
C SER A 163 -10.52 -0.65 -7.64
N LEU A 164 -9.58 -1.25 -6.89
CA LEU A 164 -8.49 -0.49 -6.27
C LEU A 164 -7.63 0.24 -7.30
N PRO A 165 -7.14 -0.37 -8.41
CA PRO A 165 -6.30 0.37 -9.36
C PRO A 165 -7.01 1.62 -9.89
N ARG A 166 -8.30 1.50 -10.20
CA ARG A 166 -9.12 2.61 -10.68
C ARG A 166 -9.27 3.70 -9.64
N LEU A 167 -9.57 3.36 -8.38
CA LEU A 167 -9.74 4.32 -7.28
C LEU A 167 -8.46 5.07 -6.93
N PHE A 168 -7.30 4.52 -7.30
CA PHE A 168 -5.99 5.16 -7.14
C PHE A 168 -5.46 5.81 -8.43
N GLY A 169 -6.21 5.76 -9.54
CA GLY A 169 -5.78 6.34 -10.83
C GLY A 169 -4.62 5.58 -11.48
N VAL A 170 -4.46 4.30 -11.13
CA VAL A 170 -3.39 3.44 -11.64
C VAL A 170 -3.81 2.80 -12.96
N HIS A 171 -3.03 3.07 -14.00
CA HIS A 171 -3.18 2.49 -15.34
C HIS A 171 -1.97 1.67 -15.79
N THR A 172 -0.90 1.66 -14.99
CA THR A 172 0.33 0.93 -15.26
C THR A 172 0.25 -0.50 -14.75
N GLN A 173 1.10 -1.37 -15.30
CA GLN A 173 1.25 -2.75 -14.85
C GLN A 173 2.46 -2.87 -13.91
N PRO A 174 2.43 -3.83 -12.96
CA PRO A 174 3.57 -4.18 -12.12
C PRO A 174 4.82 -4.49 -12.96
N THR A 175 5.95 -3.91 -12.59
CA THR A 175 7.24 -4.20 -13.23
C THR A 175 7.74 -5.57 -12.79
N ASN A 176 8.21 -6.39 -13.72
CA ASN A 176 8.80 -7.70 -13.41
C ASN A 176 10.34 -7.61 -13.47
N LEU A 177 10.99 -7.72 -12.32
CA LEU A 177 12.44 -7.77 -12.15
C LEU A 177 12.90 -9.23 -11.99
N ASN A 178 13.23 -9.90 -13.10
CA ASN A 178 13.72 -11.30 -13.12
C ASN A 178 12.88 -12.27 -12.24
N GLY A 179 11.55 -12.19 -12.39
CA GLY A 179 10.58 -13.01 -11.67
C GLY A 179 10.26 -12.53 -10.25
N MET A 180 10.58 -11.28 -9.92
CA MET A 180 10.06 -10.56 -8.74
C MET A 180 9.16 -9.43 -9.25
N LEU A 181 7.97 -9.30 -8.67
CA LEU A 181 7.01 -8.27 -9.08
C LEU A 181 7.18 -7.03 -8.21
N MET A 182 7.32 -5.87 -8.81
CA MET A 182 7.28 -4.59 -8.11
C MET A 182 5.84 -4.10 -8.04
N PRO A 183 5.30 -3.80 -6.84
CA PRO A 183 3.96 -3.25 -6.72
C PRO A 183 3.91 -1.86 -7.37
N VAL A 184 2.72 -1.44 -7.79
CA VAL A 184 2.54 -0.07 -8.28
C VAL A 184 2.28 0.85 -7.10
N THR A 185 3.08 1.89 -6.93
CA THR A 185 2.88 2.87 -5.86
C THR A 185 2.03 4.04 -6.36
N ALA A 186 0.95 4.35 -5.66
CA ALA A 186 0.10 5.51 -5.92
C ALA A 186 -0.43 6.08 -4.61
N TRP A 187 -0.44 7.40 -4.48
CA TRP A 187 -0.91 8.10 -3.27
C TRP A 187 -0.27 7.57 -1.97
N GLY A 188 1.02 7.21 -2.02
CA GLY A 188 1.75 6.64 -0.89
C GLY A 188 1.43 5.19 -0.54
N VAL A 189 0.60 4.50 -1.34
CA VAL A 189 0.20 3.10 -1.12
C VAL A 189 0.82 2.20 -2.19
N LYS A 190 1.44 1.09 -1.76
CA LYS A 190 1.91 0.00 -2.65
C LYS A 190 0.73 -0.90 -3.01
N LEU A 191 0.43 -1.04 -4.29
CA LEU A 191 -0.76 -1.73 -4.79
C LEU A 191 -0.41 -2.93 -5.66
N ILE A 192 -1.15 -4.03 -5.46
CA ILE A 192 -1.28 -5.09 -6.45
C ILE A 192 -2.75 -5.41 -6.67
N SER A 193 -3.13 -5.69 -7.91
CA SER A 193 -4.47 -6.15 -8.24
C SER A 193 -4.42 -7.14 -9.37
N ILE A 194 -5.33 -8.12 -9.33
CA ILE A 194 -5.57 -9.04 -10.44
C ILE A 194 -5.84 -8.29 -11.75
N GLY A 195 -6.52 -7.14 -11.67
CA GLY A 195 -6.94 -6.35 -12.82
C GLY A 195 -5.77 -5.78 -13.61
N MET A 196 -4.63 -5.58 -12.97
CA MET A 196 -3.41 -5.08 -13.63
C MET A 196 -2.84 -6.09 -14.64
N PHE A 197 -3.03 -7.39 -14.41
CA PHE A 197 -2.57 -8.46 -15.31
C PHE A 197 -3.61 -8.84 -16.35
N ALA A 198 -4.87 -8.40 -16.15
CA ALA A 198 -6.00 -8.85 -16.93
C ALA A 198 -6.09 -8.19 -18.32
N GLY A 199 -5.54 -6.98 -18.46
CA GLY A 199 -5.85 -6.08 -19.57
C GLY A 199 -7.30 -5.57 -19.47
N ALA A 200 -7.52 -4.29 -19.71
CA ALA A 200 -8.81 -3.63 -19.46
C ALA A 200 -10.02 -4.25 -20.20
N ASP A 201 -9.78 -5.02 -21.27
CA ASP A 201 -10.83 -5.47 -22.22
C ASP A 201 -11.17 -6.97 -22.15
N ARG A 202 -10.54 -7.75 -21.28
CA ARG A 202 -10.78 -9.21 -21.23
C ARG A 202 -11.50 -9.62 -19.95
N ALA A 203 -12.73 -10.09 -20.12
CA ALA A 203 -13.45 -10.80 -19.06
C ALA A 203 -12.66 -12.06 -18.69
N ILE A 204 -11.98 -12.01 -17.55
CA ILE A 204 -11.14 -13.10 -17.08
C ILE A 204 -11.98 -14.14 -16.36
N LEU A 205 -12.14 -15.32 -16.98
CA LEU A 205 -12.80 -16.46 -16.35
C LEU A 205 -11.78 -17.28 -15.54
N TRP A 206 -11.42 -16.82 -14.35
CA TRP A 206 -10.59 -17.60 -13.42
C TRP A 206 -11.45 -18.48 -12.53
N ARG A 207 -11.08 -19.77 -12.42
CA ARG A 207 -11.76 -20.75 -11.56
C ARG A 207 -11.11 -20.76 -10.17
N GLY A 208 -11.91 -20.91 -9.11
CA GLY A 208 -11.54 -20.81 -7.68
C GLY A 208 -10.10 -21.19 -7.28
N PRO A 209 -9.57 -22.38 -7.61
CA PRO A 209 -8.21 -22.80 -7.23
C PRO A 209 -7.06 -21.98 -7.85
N ARG A 210 -7.34 -21.15 -8.86
CA ARG A 210 -6.38 -20.17 -9.39
C ARG A 210 -6.38 -18.88 -8.56
N LEU A 211 -7.51 -18.50 -7.98
CA LEU A 211 -7.64 -17.29 -7.14
C LEU A 211 -6.78 -17.42 -5.88
N GLN A 212 -6.91 -18.56 -5.18
CA GLN A 212 -6.09 -18.92 -4.02
C GLN A 212 -4.59 -18.80 -4.32
N ARG A 213 -4.14 -19.49 -5.38
CA ARG A 213 -2.73 -19.46 -5.80
C ARG A 213 -2.26 -18.06 -6.17
N SER A 214 -3.13 -17.20 -6.68
CA SER A 214 -2.76 -15.85 -7.07
C SER A 214 -2.56 -14.95 -5.85
N LEU A 215 -3.39 -15.11 -4.81
CA LEU A 215 -3.16 -14.44 -3.53
C LEU A 215 -1.83 -14.90 -2.92
N GLU A 216 -1.58 -16.21 -2.86
CA GLU A 216 -0.30 -16.75 -2.39
C GLU A 216 0.88 -16.18 -3.19
N GLN A 217 0.74 -16.14 -4.51
CA GLN A 217 1.74 -15.58 -5.41
C GLN A 217 1.97 -14.08 -5.15
N PHE A 218 0.92 -13.29 -4.92
CA PHE A 218 1.08 -11.88 -4.57
C PHE A 218 1.79 -11.70 -3.22
N LEU A 219 1.52 -12.58 -2.24
CA LEU A 219 2.21 -12.52 -0.95
C LEU A 219 3.68 -12.96 -1.04
N SER A 220 4.02 -13.90 -1.94
CA SER A 220 5.39 -14.41 -2.09
C SER A 220 6.25 -13.63 -3.08
N ASP A 221 5.72 -13.31 -4.27
CA ASP A 221 6.50 -12.88 -5.43
C ASP A 221 6.59 -11.36 -5.57
N VAL A 222 5.67 -10.61 -4.93
CA VAL A 222 5.66 -9.14 -4.98
C VAL A 222 6.57 -8.57 -3.90
N TRP A 223 7.46 -7.64 -4.26
CA TRP A 223 8.32 -6.88 -3.33
C TRP A 223 7.52 -5.87 -2.50
N TRP A 224 7.10 -6.26 -1.30
CA TRP A 224 6.35 -5.38 -0.40
C TRP A 224 7.25 -4.50 0.49
N GLY A 225 8.51 -4.90 0.69
CA GLY A 225 9.33 -4.42 1.80
C GLY A 225 8.79 -4.96 3.13
N GLU A 226 8.69 -4.08 4.13
CA GLU A 226 8.15 -4.39 5.47
C GLU A 226 7.04 -3.38 5.84
N PRO A 227 5.87 -3.42 5.17
CA PRO A 227 4.84 -2.43 5.41
C PRO A 227 4.30 -2.53 6.85
N ASP A 228 4.01 -1.39 7.46
CA ASP A 228 3.35 -1.30 8.76
C ASP A 228 1.91 -1.82 8.69
N VAL A 229 1.24 -1.59 7.56
CA VAL A 229 -0.17 -1.96 7.33
C VAL A 229 -0.36 -2.64 5.97
N LEU A 230 -1.08 -3.76 5.96
CA LEU A 230 -1.54 -4.46 4.76
C LEU A 230 -3.06 -4.55 4.75
N LEU A 231 -3.71 -4.00 3.72
CA LEU A 231 -5.14 -4.12 3.50
C LEU A 231 -5.44 -5.13 2.40
N LEU A 232 -6.42 -6.01 2.61
CA LEU A 232 -6.90 -6.94 1.59
C LEU A 232 -8.35 -6.64 1.24
N ASP A 233 -8.62 -6.24 0.00
CA ASP A 233 -9.97 -6.02 -0.50
C ASP A 233 -10.57 -7.34 -1.00
N LEU A 234 -11.38 -8.02 -0.16
CA LEU A 234 -11.85 -9.37 -0.47
C LEU A 234 -13.06 -9.36 -1.41
N ALA A 235 -13.22 -10.37 -2.26
CA ALA A 235 -14.45 -10.53 -3.06
C ALA A 235 -15.70 -10.66 -2.17
N PRO A 236 -16.86 -10.11 -2.57
CA PRO A 236 -18.09 -10.17 -1.77
C PRO A 236 -18.59 -11.61 -1.60
N GLY A 237 -19.13 -11.93 -0.42
CA GLY A 237 -19.89 -13.16 -0.18
C GLY A 237 -19.13 -14.50 -0.26
N THR A 238 -17.81 -14.51 -0.47
CA THR A 238 -17.02 -15.75 -0.64
C THR A 238 -16.30 -16.13 0.65
N GLY A 239 -16.87 -17.07 1.41
CA GLY A 239 -16.20 -17.67 2.56
C GLY A 239 -14.83 -18.30 2.19
N ASP A 240 -14.70 -18.80 0.95
CA ASP A 240 -13.48 -19.41 0.43
C ASP A 240 -12.27 -18.46 0.41
N MET A 241 -12.47 -17.18 0.07
CA MET A 241 -11.37 -16.20 0.08
C MET A 241 -10.93 -15.86 1.50
N ALA A 242 -11.87 -15.77 2.44
CA ALA A 242 -11.55 -15.56 3.85
C ALA A 242 -10.78 -16.75 4.45
N ILE A 243 -11.12 -18.00 4.06
CA ILE A 243 -10.35 -19.19 4.44
C ILE A 243 -8.92 -19.12 3.89
N SER A 244 -8.78 -18.74 2.63
CA SER A 244 -7.49 -18.61 1.96
C SER A 244 -6.60 -17.57 2.65
N VAL A 245 -7.18 -16.42 3.01
CA VAL A 245 -6.50 -15.38 3.75
C VAL A 245 -6.08 -15.88 5.13
N ALA A 246 -6.96 -16.54 5.88
CA ALA A 246 -6.62 -17.06 7.20
C ALA A 246 -5.51 -18.12 7.16
N GLN A 247 -5.45 -18.93 6.11
CA GLN A 247 -4.38 -19.92 5.90
C GLN A 247 -3.04 -19.25 5.53
N ALA A 248 -3.06 -18.25 4.65
CA ALA A 248 -1.86 -17.57 4.20
C ALA A 248 -1.34 -16.52 5.20
N LEU A 249 -2.23 -15.90 5.97
CA LEU A 249 -2.00 -14.77 6.87
C LEU A 249 -2.68 -15.01 8.23
N PRO A 250 -2.06 -15.81 9.13
CA PRO A 250 -2.66 -16.18 10.41
C PRO A 250 -2.96 -15.01 11.35
N ASN A 251 -2.27 -13.88 11.18
CA ASN A 251 -2.42 -12.67 12.00
C ASN A 251 -3.39 -11.64 11.40
N ALA A 252 -4.09 -11.99 10.31
CA ALA A 252 -5.08 -11.10 9.71
C ALA A 252 -6.27 -10.88 10.66
N GLU A 253 -6.77 -9.65 10.69
CA GLU A 253 -8.00 -9.29 11.37
C GLU A 253 -9.07 -8.90 10.34
N LEU A 254 -10.30 -9.40 10.51
CA LEU A 254 -11.41 -9.16 9.60
C LEU A 254 -12.12 -7.85 9.95
N VAL A 255 -12.30 -6.96 8.98
CA VAL A 255 -13.15 -5.77 9.08
C VAL A 255 -14.37 -5.98 8.20
N VAL A 256 -15.57 -5.92 8.79
CA VAL A 256 -16.83 -6.19 8.08
C VAL A 256 -17.47 -4.88 7.64
N VAL A 257 -17.62 -4.68 6.34
CA VAL A 257 -18.31 -3.53 5.75
C VAL A 257 -19.77 -3.90 5.46
N THR A 258 -20.69 -3.03 5.87
CA THR A 258 -22.12 -3.17 5.63
C THR A 258 -22.77 -1.82 5.31
N THR A 259 -24.08 -1.81 5.09
CA THR A 259 -24.91 -0.60 4.96
C THR A 259 -26.10 -0.71 5.91
N PRO A 260 -26.86 0.39 6.16
CA PRO A 260 -27.97 0.35 7.12
C PRO A 260 -29.11 -0.63 6.77
N GLN A 261 -29.26 -0.98 5.49
CA GLN A 261 -30.35 -1.82 5.02
C GLN A 261 -30.29 -3.22 5.65
N PRO A 262 -31.42 -3.77 6.16
CA PRO A 262 -31.47 -5.12 6.71
C PRO A 262 -30.91 -6.19 5.76
N SER A 263 -31.22 -6.10 4.47
CA SER A 263 -30.73 -7.04 3.46
C SER A 263 -29.19 -7.08 3.32
N ALA A 264 -28.50 -5.98 3.62
CA ALA A 264 -27.04 -5.93 3.61
C ALA A 264 -26.47 -6.36 4.97
N SER A 265 -27.08 -5.91 6.08
CA SER A 265 -26.66 -6.30 7.43
C SER A 265 -26.73 -7.81 7.66
N ASP A 266 -27.82 -8.45 7.26
CA ASP A 266 -28.04 -9.88 7.52
C ASP A 266 -27.02 -10.76 6.77
N ILE A 267 -26.60 -10.34 5.58
CA ILE A 267 -25.56 -11.04 4.82
C ILE A 267 -24.18 -10.69 5.37
N ALA A 268 -23.95 -9.47 5.83
CA ALA A 268 -22.68 -9.06 6.46
C ALA A 268 -22.41 -9.86 7.75
N VAL A 269 -23.44 -10.19 8.54
CA VAL A 269 -23.31 -11.11 9.69
C VAL A 269 -22.75 -12.45 9.22
N ARG A 270 -23.29 -13.03 8.14
CA ARG A 270 -22.78 -14.30 7.61
C ARG A 270 -21.32 -14.22 7.19
N SER A 271 -20.89 -13.11 6.59
CA SER A 271 -19.48 -12.88 6.26
C SER A 271 -18.59 -12.81 7.51
N GLY A 272 -19.04 -12.14 8.57
CA GLY A 272 -18.31 -12.09 9.84
C GLY A 272 -18.24 -13.45 10.54
N LEU A 273 -19.31 -14.25 10.48
CA LEU A 273 -19.36 -15.59 11.07
C LEU A 273 -18.41 -16.60 10.40
N VAL A 274 -17.85 -16.29 9.22
CA VAL A 274 -16.77 -17.09 8.64
C VAL A 274 -15.59 -17.20 9.61
N ALA A 275 -15.37 -16.19 10.47
CA ALA A 275 -14.39 -16.21 11.56
C ALA A 275 -14.58 -17.36 12.57
N LEU A 276 -15.75 -18.01 12.65
CA LEU A 276 -15.93 -19.23 13.46
C LEU A 276 -15.29 -20.46 12.82
N GLN A 277 -15.10 -20.44 11.50
CA GLN A 277 -14.57 -21.56 10.71
C GLN A 277 -13.07 -21.46 10.48
N VAL A 278 -12.49 -20.27 10.72
CA VAL A 278 -11.09 -19.96 10.45
C VAL A 278 -10.48 -19.22 11.63
N PRO A 279 -9.18 -19.37 11.92
CA PRO A 279 -8.53 -18.69 13.05
C PRO A 279 -8.27 -17.20 12.75
N MET A 280 -9.32 -16.43 12.44
CA MET A 280 -9.24 -15.01 12.09
C MET A 280 -10.14 -14.21 13.03
N LYS A 281 -9.59 -13.22 13.73
CA LYS A 281 -10.37 -12.35 14.64
C LYS A 281 -11.16 -11.33 13.84
N VAL A 282 -12.41 -11.07 14.19
CA VAL A 282 -13.18 -9.94 13.68
C VAL A 282 -12.81 -8.70 14.47
N ARG A 283 -12.18 -7.74 13.81
CA ARG A 283 -11.76 -6.48 14.42
C ARG A 283 -12.93 -5.58 14.72
N GLY A 284 -13.88 -5.47 13.80
CA GLY A 284 -15.03 -4.59 13.96
C GLY A 284 -15.85 -4.42 12.69
N VAL A 285 -16.89 -3.60 12.78
CA VAL A 285 -17.85 -3.34 11.71
C VAL A 285 -17.75 -1.89 11.23
N VAL A 286 -17.79 -1.67 9.93
CA VAL A 286 -17.93 -0.34 9.33
C VAL A 286 -19.27 -0.28 8.61
N GLU A 287 -20.14 0.64 9.02
CA GLU A 287 -21.37 0.95 8.29
C GLU A 287 -21.06 2.05 7.27
N ASN A 288 -21.20 1.73 5.99
CA ASN A 288 -21.04 2.68 4.91
C ASN A 288 -22.41 3.23 4.47
N MET A 289 -22.42 4.42 3.88
CA MET A 289 -23.64 5.09 3.40
C MET A 289 -24.71 5.20 4.50
N SER A 290 -24.28 5.49 5.74
CA SER A 290 -25.12 5.51 6.93
C SER A 290 -26.18 6.60 6.89
N TYR A 291 -25.81 7.76 6.38
CA TYR A 291 -26.69 8.93 6.25
C TYR A 291 -26.17 9.85 5.15
N TYR A 292 -27.05 10.67 4.57
CA TYR A 292 -26.68 11.78 3.72
C TYR A 292 -26.89 13.08 4.49
N GLU A 293 -25.85 13.90 4.61
CA GLU A 293 -25.96 15.19 5.29
C GLU A 293 -26.32 16.29 4.29
N HIS A 294 -27.46 16.96 4.53
CA HIS A 294 -27.91 18.08 3.70
C HIS A 294 -28.40 19.22 4.57
N LYS A 295 -27.74 20.38 4.48
CA LYS A 295 -28.12 21.60 5.22
C LYS A 295 -28.24 21.39 6.74
N GLY A 296 -27.37 20.56 7.31
CA GLY A 296 -27.35 20.26 8.75
C GLY A 296 -28.32 19.16 9.20
N GLU A 297 -29.11 18.58 8.28
CA GLU A 297 -29.95 17.41 8.56
C GLU A 297 -29.27 16.13 8.08
N LYS A 298 -29.35 15.07 8.89
CA LYS A 298 -28.94 13.71 8.50
C LYS A 298 -30.14 12.94 7.98
N LEU A 299 -30.10 12.62 6.69
CA LEU A 299 -31.14 11.85 6.00
C LEU A 299 -30.71 10.38 5.92
N GLU A 300 -31.48 9.51 6.56
CA GLU A 300 -31.25 8.06 6.58
C GLU A 300 -31.83 7.40 5.31
N ILE A 301 -31.28 7.74 4.14
CA ILE A 301 -31.78 7.31 2.82
C ILE A 301 -31.93 5.77 2.74
N PHE A 302 -31.04 5.04 3.41
CA PHE A 302 -30.99 3.59 3.41
C PHE A 302 -31.48 2.96 4.72
N GLY A 303 -32.08 3.76 5.60
CA GLY A 303 -32.42 3.38 6.97
C GLY A 303 -31.25 3.57 7.94
N ALA A 304 -31.37 2.99 9.14
CA ALA A 304 -30.39 3.10 10.21
C ALA A 304 -30.16 1.79 10.98
N GLY A 305 -29.02 1.72 11.67
CA GLY A 305 -28.71 0.68 12.65
C GLY A 305 -28.30 -0.67 12.07
N GLY A 306 -27.97 -0.75 10.77
CA GLY A 306 -27.51 -1.99 10.14
C GLY A 306 -26.14 -2.42 10.69
N GLY A 307 -25.21 -1.49 10.84
CA GLY A 307 -23.89 -1.73 11.43
C GLY A 307 -23.97 -2.14 12.89
N GLN A 308 -24.81 -1.48 13.68
CA GLN A 308 -25.03 -1.82 15.09
C GLN A 308 -25.58 -3.25 15.21
N ARG A 309 -26.55 -3.62 14.37
CA ARG A 309 -27.10 -4.98 14.32
C ARG A 309 -26.03 -6.02 14.01
N VAL A 310 -25.15 -5.75 13.04
CA VAL A 310 -24.04 -6.67 12.70
C VAL A 310 -23.07 -6.80 13.88
N SER A 311 -22.69 -5.67 14.49
CA SER A 311 -21.81 -5.62 15.66
C SER A 311 -22.35 -6.47 16.82
N GLU A 312 -23.61 -6.28 17.19
CA GLU A 312 -24.26 -7.03 18.28
C GLU A 312 -24.34 -8.54 17.99
N GLN A 313 -24.76 -8.91 16.77
CA GLN A 313 -24.89 -10.32 16.40
C GLN A 313 -23.53 -11.02 16.32
N LEU A 314 -22.50 -10.37 15.79
CA LEU A 314 -21.16 -10.93 15.77
C LEU A 314 -20.58 -11.03 17.19
N SER A 315 -20.81 -10.03 18.04
CA SER A 315 -20.36 -10.08 19.43
C SER A 315 -20.98 -11.25 20.19
N ALA A 316 -22.28 -11.46 20.03
CA ALA A 316 -23.01 -12.56 20.65
C ALA A 316 -22.53 -13.93 20.12
N ALA A 317 -22.29 -14.06 18.81
CA ALA A 317 -21.91 -15.32 18.21
C ALA A 317 -20.43 -15.70 18.41
N LEU A 318 -19.54 -14.71 18.44
CA LEU A 318 -18.09 -14.93 18.58
C LEU A 318 -17.63 -14.95 20.04
N GLY A 319 -18.46 -14.50 20.98
CA GLY A 319 -18.17 -14.53 22.41
C GLY A 319 -17.18 -13.47 22.89
N TYR A 320 -16.94 -12.41 22.09
CA TYR A 320 -16.14 -11.24 22.46
C TYR A 320 -16.72 -9.99 21.79
N ASP A 321 -16.37 -8.81 22.29
CA ASP A 321 -16.87 -7.53 21.75
C ASP A 321 -16.35 -7.27 20.33
N VAL A 322 -17.28 -7.05 19.39
CA VAL A 322 -17.03 -6.65 18.01
C VAL A 322 -17.64 -5.27 17.79
N PRO A 323 -16.88 -4.18 17.91
CA PRO A 323 -17.43 -2.84 17.94
C PRO A 323 -17.85 -2.33 16.55
N LEU A 324 -18.83 -1.42 16.54
CA LEU A 324 -19.09 -0.55 15.39
C LEU A 324 -18.00 0.52 15.28
N MET A 325 -17.08 0.30 14.35
CA MET A 325 -15.86 1.09 14.16
C MET A 325 -16.06 2.38 13.37
N ALA A 326 -17.13 2.54 12.60
CA ALA A 326 -17.45 3.81 11.94
C ALA A 326 -18.83 3.75 11.32
N GLN A 327 -19.43 4.92 11.17
CA GLN A 327 -20.58 5.17 10.31
C GLN A 327 -20.17 6.23 9.30
N LEU A 328 -20.04 5.84 8.03
CA LEU A 328 -19.57 6.70 6.96
C LEU A 328 -20.77 7.36 6.26
N PRO A 329 -20.74 8.68 6.05
CA PRO A 329 -21.79 9.34 5.29
C PRO A 329 -21.79 8.89 3.82
N LEU A 330 -22.95 8.95 3.18
CA LEU A 330 -23.07 8.90 1.74
C LEU A 330 -22.68 10.27 1.19
N GLU A 331 -21.53 10.38 0.52
CA GLU A 331 -21.08 11.66 -0.04
C GLU A 331 -20.87 11.57 -1.56
N PRO A 332 -21.50 12.46 -2.35
CA PRO A 332 -21.28 12.51 -3.80
C PRO A 332 -19.81 12.71 -4.19
N GLU A 333 -19.06 13.49 -3.40
CA GLU A 333 -17.64 13.73 -3.62
C GLU A 333 -16.81 12.45 -3.57
N VAL A 334 -17.16 11.48 -2.71
CA VAL A 334 -16.44 10.21 -2.61
C VAL A 334 -16.52 9.44 -3.93
N ARG A 335 -17.69 9.45 -4.58
CA ARG A 335 -17.88 8.89 -5.92
C ARG A 335 -17.10 9.69 -6.95
N GLU A 336 -17.25 11.01 -6.97
CA GLU A 336 -16.66 11.86 -8.02
C GLU A 336 -15.13 11.82 -8.02
N ILE A 337 -14.52 11.98 -6.84
CA ILE A 337 -13.08 11.95 -6.68
C ILE A 337 -12.54 10.53 -6.90
N GLY A 338 -13.22 9.51 -6.36
CA GLY A 338 -12.84 8.11 -6.55
C GLY A 338 -12.86 7.69 -8.01
N GLU A 339 -13.90 8.06 -8.76
CA GLU A 339 -14.02 7.76 -10.20
C GLU A 339 -13.01 8.54 -11.06
N ALA A 340 -12.49 9.67 -10.55
CA ALA A 340 -11.41 10.44 -11.17
C ALA A 340 -10.00 9.89 -10.85
N GLY A 341 -9.89 8.83 -10.05
CA GLY A 341 -8.62 8.16 -9.79
C GLY A 341 -7.84 8.68 -8.59
N ARG A 342 -8.52 9.23 -7.59
CA ARG A 342 -7.91 9.62 -6.32
C ARG A 342 -8.74 9.10 -5.13
N PRO A 343 -8.11 8.58 -4.06
CA PRO A 343 -8.80 8.34 -2.80
C PRO A 343 -9.41 9.65 -2.25
N ALA A 344 -10.72 9.67 -2.04
CA ALA A 344 -11.47 10.87 -1.67
C ALA A 344 -11.12 11.49 -0.31
N VAL A 345 -10.45 10.73 0.56
CA VAL A 345 -9.87 11.22 1.82
C VAL A 345 -8.67 12.15 1.62
N LEU A 346 -8.08 12.19 0.43
CA LEU A 346 -6.92 13.04 0.12
C LEU A 346 -7.33 14.31 -0.62
N ASP A 347 -6.60 15.39 -0.36
CA ASP A 347 -6.68 16.61 -1.15
C ASP A 347 -5.87 16.51 -2.47
N VAL A 348 -5.74 17.62 -3.20
CA VAL A 348 -5.04 17.66 -4.50
C VAL A 348 -3.53 17.44 -4.38
N ASP A 349 -2.98 17.73 -3.21
CA ASP A 349 -1.56 17.60 -2.91
C ASP A 349 -1.25 16.23 -2.28
N GLY A 350 -2.27 15.40 -2.05
CA GLY A 350 -2.15 14.07 -1.47
C GLY A 350 -2.13 14.04 0.06
N ALA A 351 -2.40 15.18 0.72
CA ALA A 351 -2.51 15.23 2.18
C ALA A 351 -3.91 14.79 2.64
N LEU A 352 -3.97 14.23 3.85
CA LEU A 352 -5.23 13.81 4.46
C LEU A 352 -6.11 15.02 4.72
N ARG A 353 -7.33 15.03 4.15
CA ARG A 353 -8.33 16.06 4.39
C ARG A 353 -8.64 16.17 5.88
N THR A 354 -8.92 17.39 6.33
CA THR A 354 -9.29 17.68 7.72
C THR A 354 -10.79 17.92 7.90
N ASP A 355 -11.59 17.66 6.88
CA ASP A 355 -13.05 17.77 6.89
C ASP A 355 -13.73 16.38 7.05
N GLY A 356 -15.06 16.33 6.91
CA GLY A 356 -15.91 15.18 7.27
C GLY A 356 -15.32 13.81 6.94
N VAL A 357 -15.09 13.50 5.66
CA VAL A 357 -14.58 12.19 5.23
C VAL A 357 -13.19 11.92 5.81
N GLY A 358 -12.27 12.89 5.72
CA GLY A 358 -10.90 12.72 6.21
C GLY A 358 -10.82 12.50 7.72
N GLN A 359 -11.63 13.21 8.51
CA GLN A 359 -11.72 13.03 9.96
C GLN A 359 -12.29 11.65 10.32
N VAL A 360 -13.34 11.20 9.64
CA VAL A 360 -13.98 9.91 9.92
C VAL A 360 -13.02 8.77 9.60
N PHE A 361 -12.31 8.81 8.47
CA PHE A 361 -11.32 7.79 8.13
C PHE A 361 -10.08 7.84 9.04
N ARG A 362 -9.64 9.03 9.48
CA ARG A 362 -8.60 9.14 10.52
C ARG A 362 -9.00 8.40 11.79
N GLY A 363 -10.20 8.67 12.30
CA GLY A 363 -10.71 8.02 13.50
C GLY A 363 -10.95 6.52 13.32
N LEU A 364 -11.24 6.05 12.10
CA LEU A 364 -11.29 4.62 11.79
C LEU A 364 -9.89 3.99 11.82
N ALA A 365 -8.90 4.63 11.19
CA ALA A 365 -7.52 4.16 11.17
C ALA A 365 -6.92 4.06 12.59
N GLU A 366 -7.11 5.09 13.41
CA GLU A 366 -6.66 5.11 14.81
C GLU A 366 -7.29 3.98 15.63
N ARG A 367 -8.61 3.79 15.55
CA ARG A 367 -9.31 2.68 16.24
C ARG A 367 -8.90 1.29 15.77
N LEU A 368 -8.50 1.14 14.51
CA LEU A 368 -7.97 -0.13 14.02
C LEU A 368 -6.58 -0.43 14.61
N LEU A 369 -5.76 0.61 14.84
CA LEU A 369 -4.42 0.46 15.41
C LEU A 369 -4.42 0.21 16.91
N GLU A 370 -5.41 0.71 17.66
CA GLU A 370 -5.56 0.45 19.10
C GLU A 370 -5.51 -1.06 19.39
N ARG A 371 -4.74 -1.50 20.39
CA ARG A 371 -4.74 -2.91 20.79
C ARG A 371 -5.97 -3.16 21.66
N CYS A 372 -6.72 -4.22 21.36
CA CYS A 372 -7.77 -4.72 22.27
C CYS A 372 -7.13 -5.34 23.51
#